data_AF-A0A3M1ARU4-F1
#
_entry.id   AF-A0A3M1ARU4-F1
#
_cell.length_a   1.000
_cell.length_b   1.000
_cell.length_c   1.000
_cell.angle_alpha   90.00
_cell.angle_beta   90.00
_cell.angle_gamma   90.00
#
_symmetry.space_group_name_H-M   'P 1'
#
loop_
_entity.id
_entity.type
_entity.pdbx_description
1 polymer ?
#
loop_
_entity_poly.entity_id
_entity_poly.type
_entity_poly.pdbx_seq_one_letter_code
_entity_poly.pdbx_strand_id
1 'polypeptide(L)'
;SLMGIGAGADKSGGDCQLRTYELALACTGEYAQFHGGTKPLVLAEFNVAMTRVNGIYEREVGVTMQLVPNTDELIFLDAATDPYTNNNGGAMLGQNQTTCDNIIGNNNYDIGHVFSTGGGGVANLNAVCNTNLKARGVTGLGSPVGDPFYVDYVAHEMGHQFGGNHTQNNNCNRNGPTAMEPGSASTIMGYAGICPPNVQNNSDDYFHAISLDEIQTFIQGGANSCPDHTATGNTAPVVTIASSSYNVPVSTPIMLTAEGSDPDGDALTYNWDQMDNEVATMPPVSTNTGGPAFRSLTPTPSPTRYLPNINAIINGTTPTWEVLPSVTRTMNWRCTVRDNAPGAGCTGNADLTLNFSATAGPFLVTQPN
;
A
#
# COMPACT_ATOMS: atom_id res chain seq x y z
N SER A 1 3.78 36.80 -14.00
CA SER A 1 2.90 36.64 -15.17
C SER A 1 2.18 35.33 -14.98
N LEU A 2 0.95 35.36 -14.47
CA LEU A 2 0.11 34.16 -14.38
C LEU A 2 -0.29 33.78 -15.81
N MET A 3 0.35 32.74 -16.36
CA MET A 3 -0.15 32.04 -17.54
C MET A 3 -0.92 30.82 -17.07
N GLY A 4 -2.18 30.75 -17.49
CA GLY A 4 -3.04 29.62 -17.22
C GLY A 4 -2.82 28.46 -18.20
N ILE A 5 -3.24 27.31 -17.67
CA ILE A 5 -3.87 26.15 -18.31
C ILE A 5 -2.99 25.24 -19.18
N GLY A 6 -2.70 24.08 -18.60
CA GLY A 6 -2.47 22.81 -19.29
C GLY A 6 -2.68 21.68 -18.28
N ALA A 7 -3.88 21.10 -18.24
CA ALA A 7 -4.20 19.98 -17.37
C ALA A 7 -3.32 18.77 -17.75
N GLY A 8 -2.56 18.25 -16.78
CA GLY A 8 -1.97 16.92 -16.87
C GLY A 8 -3.10 15.88 -16.99
N ALA A 9 -2.85 14.81 -17.76
CA ALA A 9 -3.84 13.78 -18.01
C ALA A 9 -4.22 13.06 -16.70
N ASP A 10 -5.52 13.04 -16.43
CA ASP A 10 -6.17 12.29 -15.36
C ASP A 10 -6.00 10.78 -15.62
N LYS A 11 -5.55 10.04 -14.61
CA LYS A 11 -5.71 8.58 -14.56
C LYS A 11 -6.59 8.31 -13.36
N SER A 12 -7.86 7.97 -13.59
CA SER A 12 -8.72 7.45 -12.53
C SER A 12 -8.10 6.17 -11.98
N GLY A 13 -7.87 6.13 -10.68
CA GLY A 13 -7.32 4.96 -9.98
C GLY A 13 -8.41 3.92 -9.71
N GLY A 14 -9.11 3.45 -10.74
CA GLY A 14 -10.15 2.43 -10.62
C GLY A 14 -11.48 2.81 -11.28
N ASP A 15 -12.42 1.86 -11.23
CA ASP A 15 -13.80 1.96 -11.74
C ASP A 15 -14.83 2.29 -10.65
N CYS A 16 -14.35 2.62 -9.45
CA CYS A 16 -15.11 2.91 -8.23
C CYS A 16 -16.17 1.86 -7.84
N GLN A 17 -16.00 0.61 -8.30
CA GLN A 17 -16.84 -0.50 -7.89
C GLN A 17 -16.34 -1.15 -6.60
N LEU A 18 -17.27 -1.59 -5.74
CA LEU A 18 -16.94 -2.47 -4.63
C LEU A 18 -16.89 -3.91 -5.15
N ARG A 19 -15.72 -4.55 -5.01
CA ARG A 19 -15.52 -5.98 -5.29
C ARG A 19 -15.52 -6.77 -3.99
N THR A 20 -16.47 -7.68 -3.86
CA THR A 20 -16.56 -8.60 -2.72
C THR A 20 -15.94 -9.94 -3.09
N TYR A 21 -14.86 -10.31 -2.42
CA TYR A 21 -14.18 -11.59 -2.60
C TYR A 21 -14.51 -12.53 -1.46
N GLU A 22 -14.87 -13.77 -1.79
CA GLU A 22 -15.09 -14.83 -0.82
C GLU A 22 -13.74 -15.34 -0.27
N LEU A 23 -13.52 -15.15 1.03
CA LEU A 23 -12.28 -15.48 1.73
C LEU A 23 -12.41 -16.79 2.52
N ALA A 24 -11.61 -17.79 2.12
CA ALA A 24 -11.35 -19.01 2.90
C ALA A 24 -10.18 -18.76 3.88
N LEU A 25 -10.50 -18.27 5.08
CA LEU A 25 -9.50 -17.96 6.12
C LEU A 25 -9.31 -19.16 7.06
N ALA A 26 -8.11 -19.72 7.06
CA ALA A 26 -7.72 -20.82 7.94
C ALA A 26 -6.84 -20.34 9.10
N CYS A 27 -6.68 -21.18 10.13
CA CYS A 27 -5.63 -20.97 11.12
C CYS A 27 -5.02 -22.27 11.65
N THR A 28 -3.74 -22.22 12.03
CA THR A 28 -3.05 -23.30 12.75
C THR A 28 -3.65 -23.54 14.14
N GLY A 29 -3.40 -24.73 14.69
CA GLY A 29 -3.77 -25.07 16.07
C GLY A 29 -3.14 -24.15 17.10
N GLU A 30 -1.90 -23.72 16.88
CA GLU A 30 -1.22 -22.77 17.77
C GLU A 30 -1.87 -21.39 17.76
N TYR A 31 -2.28 -20.90 16.58
CA TYR A 31 -3.04 -19.66 16.48
C TYR A 31 -4.36 -19.77 17.23
N ALA A 32 -5.09 -20.87 17.02
CA ALA A 32 -6.35 -21.09 17.71
C ALA A 32 -6.17 -21.14 19.23
N GLN A 33 -5.13 -21.81 19.72
CA GLN A 33 -4.78 -21.86 21.15
C GLN A 33 -4.43 -20.49 21.72
N PHE A 34 -3.68 -19.65 20.97
CA PHE A 34 -3.37 -18.28 21.37
C PHE A 34 -4.64 -17.45 21.60
N HIS A 35 -5.63 -17.57 20.72
CA HIS A 35 -6.92 -16.88 20.85
C HIS A 35 -7.96 -17.64 21.72
N GLY A 36 -7.50 -18.51 22.62
CA GLY A 36 -8.36 -19.13 23.65
C GLY A 36 -8.93 -20.50 23.29
N GLY A 37 -8.50 -21.11 22.18
CA GLY A 37 -8.67 -22.53 21.90
C GLY A 37 -10.10 -22.96 21.55
N THR A 38 -10.96 -22.05 21.13
CA THR A 38 -12.32 -22.38 20.69
C THR A 38 -12.66 -21.68 19.38
N LYS A 39 -13.43 -22.35 18.51
CA LYS A 39 -13.87 -21.78 17.24
C LYS A 39 -14.56 -20.41 17.39
N PRO A 40 -15.47 -20.18 18.36
CA PRO A 40 -16.11 -18.86 18.51
C PRO A 40 -15.13 -17.73 18.81
N LEU A 41 -14.09 -17.98 19.63
CA LEU A 41 -13.09 -16.96 19.94
C LEU A 41 -12.17 -16.68 18.75
N VAL A 42 -11.79 -17.72 18.00
CA VAL A 42 -11.01 -17.56 16.76
C VAL A 42 -11.81 -16.82 15.69
N LEU A 43 -13.10 -17.13 15.52
CA LEU A 43 -13.98 -16.40 14.61
C LEU A 43 -14.12 -14.92 15.02
N ALA A 44 -14.21 -14.63 16.32
CA ALA A 44 -14.21 -13.25 16.80
C ALA A 44 -12.93 -12.53 16.40
N GLU A 45 -11.77 -13.18 16.54
CA GLU A 45 -10.49 -12.62 16.11
C GLU A 45 -10.40 -12.44 14.59
N PHE A 46 -10.84 -13.43 13.80
CA PHE A 46 -10.90 -13.30 12.34
C PHE A 46 -11.72 -12.07 11.93
N ASN A 47 -12.84 -11.82 12.61
CA ASN A 47 -13.64 -10.62 12.37
C ASN A 47 -12.90 -9.33 12.76
N VAL A 48 -12.15 -9.31 13.87
CA VAL A 48 -11.34 -8.14 14.25
C VAL A 48 -10.28 -7.85 13.18
N ALA A 49 -9.51 -8.87 12.78
CA ALA A 49 -8.47 -8.75 11.76
C ALA A 49 -9.06 -8.28 10.43
N MET A 50 -10.10 -8.96 9.93
CA MET A 50 -10.69 -8.63 8.64
C MET A 50 -11.47 -7.31 8.65
N THR A 51 -12.03 -6.87 9.78
CA THR A 51 -12.60 -5.52 9.88
C THR A 51 -11.51 -4.46 9.70
N ARG A 52 -10.33 -4.65 10.32
CA ARG A 52 -9.21 -3.73 10.19
C ARG A 52 -8.66 -3.71 8.76
N VAL A 53 -8.48 -4.89 8.15
CA VAL A 53 -7.95 -5.04 6.79
C VAL A 53 -8.95 -4.53 5.75
N ASN A 54 -10.22 -4.94 5.80
CA ASN A 54 -11.25 -4.46 4.87
C ASN A 54 -11.40 -2.94 4.95
N GLY A 55 -11.32 -2.31 6.13
CA GLY A 55 -11.36 -0.85 6.24
C GLY A 55 -10.25 -0.14 5.46
N ILE A 56 -9.09 -0.78 5.26
CA ILE A 56 -8.02 -0.27 4.40
C ILE A 56 -8.36 -0.54 2.94
N TYR A 57 -8.69 -1.79 2.59
CA TYR A 57 -8.90 -2.20 1.20
C TYR A 57 -10.13 -1.55 0.55
N GLU A 58 -11.21 -1.36 1.31
CA GLU A 58 -12.41 -0.67 0.86
C GLU A 58 -12.10 0.80 0.57
N ARG A 59 -11.32 1.47 1.45
CA ARG A 59 -10.92 2.87 1.29
C ARG A 59 -9.94 3.09 0.13
N GLU A 60 -8.96 2.20 -0.02
CA GLU A 60 -7.84 2.41 -0.94
C GLU A 60 -8.13 1.89 -2.36
N VAL A 61 -8.83 0.75 -2.49
CA VAL A 61 -8.95 0.02 -3.77
C VAL A 61 -10.34 -0.58 -4.03
N GLY A 62 -11.36 -0.26 -3.21
CA GLY A 62 -12.72 -0.74 -3.41
C GLY A 62 -12.87 -2.27 -3.28
N VAL A 63 -12.10 -2.89 -2.38
CA VAL A 63 -12.12 -4.35 -2.16
C VAL A 63 -12.62 -4.65 -0.76
N THR A 64 -13.55 -5.60 -0.64
CA THR A 64 -13.94 -6.20 0.64
C THR A 64 -13.79 -7.71 0.57
N MET A 65 -13.30 -8.31 1.65
CA MET A 65 -13.14 -9.75 1.78
C MET A 65 -14.12 -10.29 2.80
N GLN A 66 -15.00 -11.19 2.36
CA GLN A 66 -16.05 -11.77 3.18
C GLN A 66 -15.73 -13.24 3.47
N LEU A 67 -15.75 -13.63 4.74
CA LEU A 67 -15.55 -15.03 5.12
C LEU A 67 -16.59 -15.94 4.46
N VAL A 68 -16.12 -17.05 3.86
CA VAL A 68 -16.99 -18.06 3.25
C VAL A 68 -17.91 -18.72 4.28
N PRO A 69 -19.07 -19.25 3.85
CA PRO A 69 -19.79 -20.24 4.63
C PRO A 69 -18.85 -21.38 5.08
N ASN A 70 -19.08 -21.92 6.27
CA ASN A 70 -18.26 -23.00 6.86
C ASN A 70 -16.78 -22.64 7.09
N THR A 71 -16.42 -21.36 7.16
CA THR A 71 -15.06 -20.92 7.56
C THR A 71 -14.62 -21.55 8.89
N ASP A 72 -15.56 -21.88 9.79
CA ASP A 72 -15.24 -22.52 11.06
C ASP A 72 -14.62 -23.91 10.90
N GLU A 73 -14.79 -24.60 9.76
CA GLU A 73 -14.12 -25.86 9.43
C GLU A 73 -12.63 -25.68 9.12
N LEU A 74 -12.19 -24.46 8.79
CA LEU A 74 -10.78 -24.11 8.59
C LEU A 74 -10.07 -23.68 9.89
N ILE A 75 -10.78 -23.76 11.03
CA ILE A 75 -10.23 -23.49 12.36
C ILE A 75 -9.82 -24.79 13.01
N PHE A 76 -8.51 -25.04 13.03
CA PHE A 76 -7.92 -26.20 13.68
C PHE A 76 -7.57 -25.84 15.13
N LEU A 77 -7.99 -26.65 16.11
CA LEU A 77 -7.81 -26.35 17.54
C LEU A 77 -6.61 -27.08 18.17
N ASP A 78 -6.10 -28.11 17.50
CA ASP A 78 -5.03 -28.96 18.00
C ASP A 78 -3.80 -28.87 17.09
N ALA A 79 -2.75 -28.23 17.61
CA ALA A 79 -1.46 -28.05 16.95
C ALA A 79 -0.77 -29.36 16.53
N ALA A 80 -1.12 -30.49 17.15
CA ALA A 80 -0.53 -31.77 16.81
C ALA A 80 -1.19 -32.44 15.60
N THR A 81 -2.40 -32.01 15.22
CA THR A 81 -3.22 -32.70 14.21
C THR A 81 -3.67 -31.79 13.06
N ASP A 82 -3.43 -30.49 13.16
CA ASP A 82 -3.70 -29.57 12.05
C ASP A 82 -2.80 -29.88 10.83
N PRO A 83 -3.20 -29.45 9.62
CA PRO A 83 -2.48 -29.79 8.39
C PRO A 83 -1.25 -28.90 8.11
N TYR A 84 -0.87 -28.01 9.03
CA TYR A 84 0.07 -26.93 8.79
C TYR A 84 1.41 -27.13 9.50
N THR A 85 2.47 -26.68 8.82
CA THR A 85 3.79 -26.54 9.42
C THR A 85 3.92 -25.13 9.98
N ASN A 86 3.35 -24.87 11.17
CA ASN A 86 3.20 -23.52 11.77
C ASN A 86 4.45 -22.61 11.72
N ASN A 87 5.67 -23.17 11.78
CA ASN A 87 6.91 -22.39 11.71
C ASN A 87 7.54 -22.25 10.32
N ASN A 88 6.85 -22.68 9.26
CA ASN A 88 7.36 -22.67 7.89
C ASN A 88 6.30 -22.11 6.91
N GLY A 89 6.33 -20.79 6.70
CA GLY A 89 5.43 -20.11 5.77
C GLY A 89 5.48 -20.66 4.35
N GLY A 90 6.67 -20.98 3.84
CA GLY A 90 6.83 -21.55 2.50
C GLY A 90 6.13 -22.90 2.32
N ALA A 91 6.14 -23.76 3.34
CA ALA A 91 5.37 -25.00 3.34
C ALA A 91 3.87 -24.73 3.45
N MET A 92 3.48 -23.79 4.32
CA MET A 92 2.07 -23.43 4.54
C MET A 92 1.37 -22.91 3.29
N LEU A 93 2.07 -22.27 2.34
CA LEU A 93 1.48 -21.88 1.05
C LEU A 93 0.76 -23.05 0.35
N GLY A 94 1.46 -24.16 0.16
CA GLY A 94 0.90 -25.33 -0.51
C GLY A 94 -0.10 -26.11 0.35
N GLN A 95 0.15 -26.16 1.66
CA GLN A 95 -0.75 -26.78 2.63
C GLN A 95 -2.10 -26.04 2.68
N ASN A 96 -2.10 -24.71 2.67
CA ASN A 96 -3.32 -23.91 2.73
C ASN A 96 -4.14 -24.06 1.44
N GLN A 97 -3.48 -24.04 0.28
CA GLN A 97 -4.16 -24.34 -0.99
C GLN A 97 -4.89 -25.68 -0.94
N THR A 98 -4.20 -26.74 -0.53
CA THR A 98 -4.77 -28.08 -0.44
C THR A 98 -5.89 -28.16 0.60
N THR A 99 -5.73 -27.49 1.75
CA THR A 99 -6.69 -27.51 2.85
C THR A 99 -7.99 -26.80 2.47
N CYS A 100 -7.90 -25.57 1.95
CA CYS A 100 -9.08 -24.83 1.49
C CYS A 100 -9.79 -25.56 0.34
N ASP A 101 -9.05 -26.11 -0.62
CA ASP A 101 -9.64 -26.88 -1.73
C ASP A 101 -10.39 -28.13 -1.28
N ASN A 102 -9.89 -28.82 -0.26
CA ASN A 102 -10.53 -30.05 0.23
C ASN A 102 -11.74 -29.78 1.12
N ILE A 103 -11.70 -28.73 1.93
CA ILE A 103 -12.74 -28.44 2.94
C ILE A 103 -13.83 -27.54 2.36
N ILE A 104 -13.44 -26.40 1.80
CA ILE A 104 -14.40 -25.43 1.23
C ILE A 104 -14.78 -25.81 -0.20
N GLY A 105 -13.84 -26.37 -0.95
CA GLY A 105 -14.02 -26.66 -2.37
C GLY A 105 -13.49 -25.52 -3.23
N ASN A 106 -12.65 -25.83 -4.22
CA ASN A 106 -11.99 -24.82 -5.05
C ASN A 106 -12.96 -23.81 -5.70
N ASN A 107 -14.20 -24.17 -6.01
CA ASN A 107 -15.15 -23.25 -6.65
C ASN A 107 -15.91 -22.33 -5.67
N ASN A 108 -15.71 -22.49 -4.36
CA ASN A 108 -16.54 -21.84 -3.33
C ASN A 108 -15.76 -20.77 -2.53
N TYR A 109 -14.68 -20.25 -3.10
CA TYR A 109 -13.89 -19.15 -2.54
C TYR A 109 -13.01 -18.51 -3.60
N ASP A 110 -12.61 -17.26 -3.39
CA ASP A 110 -11.88 -16.44 -4.35
C ASP A 110 -10.43 -16.18 -3.94
N ILE A 111 -10.22 -16.11 -2.63
CA ILE A 111 -8.94 -15.94 -1.96
C ILE A 111 -8.92 -16.84 -0.72
N GLY A 112 -7.77 -17.44 -0.43
CA GLY A 112 -7.54 -18.15 0.81
C GLY A 112 -6.26 -17.69 1.48
N HIS A 113 -6.26 -17.72 2.80
CA HIS A 113 -5.14 -17.28 3.61
C HIS A 113 -5.10 -18.09 4.91
N VAL A 114 -3.92 -18.31 5.49
CA VAL A 114 -3.79 -18.98 6.80
C VAL A 114 -3.09 -18.10 7.82
N PHE A 115 -3.66 -18.03 9.02
CA PHE A 115 -3.05 -17.40 10.18
C PHE A 115 -2.33 -18.41 11.08
N SER A 116 -1.16 -18.00 11.56
CA SER A 116 -0.25 -18.85 12.33
C SER A 116 0.45 -18.06 13.43
N THR A 117 1.17 -18.75 14.32
CA THR A 117 2.00 -18.10 15.35
C THR A 117 3.48 -18.03 14.97
N GLY A 118 3.84 -18.56 13.81
CA GLY A 118 5.21 -18.63 13.31
C GLY A 118 5.27 -18.55 11.78
N GLY A 119 6.44 -18.77 11.20
CA GLY A 119 6.58 -18.84 9.73
C GLY A 119 6.61 -17.50 8.99
N GLY A 120 6.29 -16.38 9.65
CA GLY A 120 6.35 -15.03 9.07
C GLY A 120 5.21 -14.76 8.08
N GLY A 121 5.41 -13.76 7.23
CA GLY A 121 4.53 -13.46 6.10
C GLY A 121 5.10 -14.01 4.80
N VAL A 122 4.26 -14.68 4.01
CA VAL A 122 4.56 -15.02 2.62
C VAL A 122 3.28 -15.26 1.83
N ALA A 123 3.20 -14.71 0.63
CA ALA A 123 2.11 -14.96 -0.29
C ALA A 123 2.57 -15.08 -1.75
N ASN A 124 1.78 -15.80 -2.55
CA ASN A 124 1.92 -15.77 -3.99
C ASN A 124 1.40 -14.43 -4.55
N LEU A 125 2.22 -13.77 -5.38
CA LEU A 125 1.82 -12.59 -6.14
C LEU A 125 0.70 -12.94 -7.13
N ASN A 126 -0.30 -12.08 -7.29
CA ASN A 126 -1.40 -12.23 -8.26
C ASN A 126 -2.17 -13.55 -8.11
N ALA A 127 -2.53 -13.89 -6.88
CA ALA A 127 -3.10 -15.18 -6.52
C ALA A 127 -4.64 -15.21 -6.62
N VAL A 128 -5.31 -14.10 -6.32
CA VAL A 128 -6.79 -14.04 -6.24
C VAL A 128 -7.44 -14.51 -7.55
N CYS A 129 -8.55 -15.24 -7.44
CA CYS A 129 -9.26 -15.92 -8.53
C CYS A 129 -8.47 -17.03 -9.28
N ASN A 130 -7.17 -17.23 -9.01
CA ASN A 130 -6.39 -18.28 -9.68
C ASN A 130 -6.58 -19.63 -8.98
N THR A 131 -7.22 -20.59 -9.65
CA THR A 131 -7.58 -21.90 -9.07
C THR A 131 -6.41 -22.70 -8.49
N ASN A 132 -5.16 -22.43 -8.90
CA ASN A 132 -3.98 -23.15 -8.40
C ASN A 132 -3.18 -22.37 -7.33
N LEU A 133 -3.48 -21.09 -7.14
CA LEU A 133 -2.69 -20.17 -6.32
C LEU A 133 -3.51 -19.40 -5.27
N LYS A 134 -4.84 -19.30 -5.42
CA LYS A 134 -5.67 -18.36 -4.67
C LYS A 134 -5.67 -18.53 -3.16
N ALA A 135 -5.33 -19.70 -2.65
CA ALA A 135 -5.17 -19.97 -1.22
C ALA A 135 -3.71 -19.98 -0.75
N ARG A 136 -2.75 -19.56 -1.57
CA ARG A 136 -1.32 -19.50 -1.20
C ARG A 136 -0.96 -18.14 -0.58
N GLY A 137 -1.51 -17.89 0.59
CA GLY A 137 -1.17 -16.75 1.44
C GLY A 137 -1.04 -17.18 2.90
N VAL A 138 -0.02 -16.68 3.59
CA VAL A 138 0.30 -17.04 4.97
C VAL A 138 0.71 -15.79 5.73
N THR A 139 0.17 -15.62 6.93
CA THR A 139 0.62 -14.62 7.88
C THR A 139 0.82 -15.27 9.24
N GLY A 140 1.96 -15.00 9.88
CA GLY A 140 2.27 -15.56 11.18
C GLY A 140 3.18 -14.69 12.03
N LEU A 141 2.81 -14.56 13.29
CA LEU A 141 3.54 -13.78 14.29
C LEU A 141 3.34 -14.43 15.67
N GLY A 142 4.37 -14.42 16.53
CA GLY A 142 4.28 -15.05 17.86
C GLY A 142 3.24 -14.45 18.80
N SER A 143 2.79 -13.23 18.51
CA SER A 143 1.67 -12.56 19.18
C SER A 143 0.78 -11.92 18.10
N PRO A 144 -0.11 -12.68 17.46
CA PRO A 144 -0.83 -12.23 16.27
C PRO A 144 -2.04 -11.35 16.62
N VAL A 145 -1.77 -10.13 17.09
CA VAL A 145 -2.78 -9.14 17.50
C VAL A 145 -2.35 -7.72 17.15
N GLY A 146 -3.33 -6.83 16.98
CA GLY A 146 -3.11 -5.40 16.74
C GLY A 146 -2.50 -5.09 15.38
N ASP A 147 -2.27 -3.80 15.12
CA ASP A 147 -1.76 -3.32 13.83
C ASP A 147 -0.41 -3.95 13.40
N PRO A 148 0.54 -4.28 14.30
CA PRO A 148 1.72 -5.04 13.90
C PRO A 148 1.44 -6.42 13.30
N PHE A 149 0.26 -7.00 13.53
CA PHE A 149 -0.19 -8.21 12.84
C PHE A 149 -1.07 -7.85 11.64
N TYR A 150 -2.10 -7.03 11.84
CA TYR A 150 -3.13 -6.78 10.82
C TYR A 150 -2.62 -5.93 9.64
N VAL A 151 -1.78 -4.91 9.90
CA VAL A 151 -1.30 -3.97 8.88
C VAL A 151 0.05 -4.44 8.32
N ASP A 152 1.02 -4.65 9.20
CA ASP A 152 2.41 -4.95 8.78
C ASP A 152 2.54 -6.31 8.10
N TYR A 153 1.67 -7.28 8.42
CA TYR A 153 1.70 -8.62 7.83
C TYR A 153 0.42 -8.97 7.08
N VAL A 154 -0.77 -8.96 7.70
CA VAL A 154 -1.98 -9.46 7.00
C VAL A 154 -2.30 -8.63 5.75
N ALA A 155 -2.38 -7.30 5.88
CA ALA A 155 -2.60 -6.41 4.75
C ALA A 155 -1.43 -6.44 3.74
N HIS A 156 -0.19 -6.62 4.20
CA HIS A 156 0.98 -6.77 3.32
C HIS A 156 0.89 -8.03 2.45
N GLU A 157 0.65 -9.19 3.07
CA GLU A 157 0.62 -10.48 2.39
C GLU A 157 -0.62 -10.63 1.51
N MET A 158 -1.77 -10.12 1.96
CA MET A 158 -2.93 -10.00 1.08
C MET A 158 -2.65 -9.02 -0.06
N GLY A 159 -1.84 -7.99 0.16
CA GLY A 159 -1.40 -7.04 -0.86
C GLY A 159 -0.68 -7.74 -2.01
N HIS A 160 0.19 -8.70 -1.70
CA HIS A 160 0.77 -9.58 -2.71
C HIS A 160 -0.27 -10.44 -3.43
N GLN A 161 -1.21 -11.05 -2.71
CA GLN A 161 -2.28 -11.83 -3.36
C GLN A 161 -3.08 -10.98 -4.36
N PHE A 162 -3.27 -9.69 -4.05
CA PHE A 162 -3.89 -8.68 -4.91
C PHE A 162 -2.93 -7.98 -5.88
N GLY A 163 -1.67 -8.41 -5.97
CA GLY A 163 -0.75 -8.02 -7.03
C GLY A 163 0.23 -6.88 -6.72
N GLY A 164 0.21 -6.34 -5.50
CA GLY A 164 1.20 -5.36 -5.07
C GLY A 164 2.59 -5.96 -4.92
N ASN A 165 3.61 -5.29 -5.45
CA ASN A 165 5.01 -5.59 -5.20
C ASN A 165 5.59 -4.69 -4.10
N HIS A 166 6.76 -5.09 -3.61
CA HIS A 166 7.53 -4.36 -2.61
C HIS A 166 7.91 -2.93 -3.03
N THR A 167 7.81 -1.98 -2.11
CA THR A 167 8.12 -0.56 -2.38
C THR A 167 9.49 -0.10 -1.88
N GLN A 168 10.14 -0.86 -1.00
CA GLN A 168 11.42 -0.49 -0.38
C GLN A 168 12.58 -0.46 -1.37
N ASN A 169 13.42 0.57 -1.28
CA ASN A 169 14.64 0.68 -2.07
C ASN A 169 15.85 -0.04 -1.42
N ASN A 170 15.79 -0.40 -0.14
CA ASN A 170 16.82 -1.24 0.48
C ASN A 170 16.85 -2.64 -0.15
N ASN A 171 18.04 -3.27 -0.20
CA ASN A 171 18.25 -4.55 -0.89
C ASN A 171 17.85 -5.78 -0.07
N CYS A 172 16.59 -5.83 0.35
CA CYS A 172 15.96 -6.89 1.16
C CYS A 172 14.68 -7.35 0.45
N ASN A 173 14.82 -8.20 -0.56
CA ASN A 173 13.70 -8.58 -1.43
C ASN A 173 13.11 -7.41 -2.25
N ARG A 174 13.95 -6.42 -2.58
CA ARG A 174 13.56 -5.28 -3.42
C ARG A 174 13.02 -5.73 -4.78
N ASN A 175 11.88 -5.19 -5.17
CA ASN A 175 11.38 -5.25 -6.53
C ASN A 175 11.81 -4.00 -7.30
N GLY A 176 12.63 -4.17 -8.36
CA GLY A 176 13.22 -3.04 -9.10
C GLY A 176 12.19 -2.06 -9.66
N PRO A 177 11.19 -2.51 -10.44
CA PRO A 177 10.14 -1.65 -10.98
C PRO A 177 9.38 -0.80 -9.96
N THR A 178 9.19 -1.27 -8.73
CA THR A 178 8.32 -0.62 -7.72
C THR A 178 9.07 -0.06 -6.51
N ALA A 179 10.41 -0.06 -6.50
CA ALA A 179 11.28 0.40 -5.40
C ALA A 179 11.26 1.94 -5.18
N MET A 180 10.08 2.50 -4.97
CA MET A 180 9.77 3.94 -4.96
C MET A 180 9.93 4.60 -3.57
N GLU A 181 10.12 3.83 -2.50
CA GLU A 181 10.24 4.38 -1.15
C GLU A 181 11.66 4.24 -0.59
N PRO A 182 12.17 5.26 0.14
CA PRO A 182 13.52 5.21 0.67
C PRO A 182 13.65 4.19 1.80
N GLY A 183 14.87 3.71 2.03
CA GLY A 183 15.17 2.81 3.14
C GLY A 183 14.31 1.54 3.12
N SER A 184 13.78 1.19 4.29
CA SER A 184 12.84 0.09 4.51
C SER A 184 11.43 0.34 3.96
N ALA A 185 11.16 1.50 3.35
CA ALA A 185 9.83 2.03 3.09
C ALA A 185 9.01 2.32 4.38
N SER A 186 7.85 2.93 4.17
CA SER A 186 6.89 3.34 5.21
C SER A 186 5.45 2.89 4.97
N THR A 187 5.06 2.58 3.72
CA THR A 187 3.69 2.11 3.41
C THR A 187 3.51 0.60 3.54
N ILE A 188 2.27 0.11 3.42
CA ILE A 188 1.90 -1.31 3.62
C ILE A 188 2.80 -2.28 2.84
N MET A 189 3.10 -2.01 1.56
CA MET A 189 3.94 -2.91 0.74
C MET A 189 5.45 -2.72 0.97
N GLY A 190 5.82 -1.95 1.98
CA GLY A 190 7.18 -1.77 2.45
C GLY A 190 7.61 -2.82 3.47
N TYR A 191 8.88 -2.78 3.86
CA TYR A 191 9.50 -3.63 4.89
C TYR A 191 9.83 -2.82 6.15
N ALA A 192 8.91 -1.94 6.56
CA ALA A 192 9.08 -1.09 7.74
C ALA A 192 9.55 -1.91 8.95
N GLY A 193 10.57 -1.40 9.66
CA GLY A 193 11.13 -2.06 10.84
C GLY A 193 12.03 -3.28 10.59
N ILE A 194 11.89 -3.98 9.46
CA ILE A 194 12.56 -5.27 9.23
C ILE A 194 13.68 -5.22 8.18
N CYS A 195 13.91 -4.06 7.56
CA CYS A 195 14.94 -3.90 6.55
C CYS A 195 15.80 -2.64 6.74
N PRO A 196 16.84 -2.70 7.57
CA PRO A 196 17.69 -1.54 7.87
C PRO A 196 18.43 -0.98 6.64
N PRO A 197 18.64 0.35 6.55
CA PRO A 197 18.17 1.37 7.49
C PRO A 197 16.64 1.57 7.43
N ASN A 198 16.01 1.55 8.61
CA ASN A 198 14.57 1.62 8.76
C ASN A 198 14.08 3.07 8.76
N VAL A 199 13.09 3.39 7.93
CA VAL A 199 12.41 4.69 7.94
C VAL A 199 11.61 4.87 9.23
N GLN A 200 10.93 3.81 9.63
CA GLN A 200 10.14 3.65 10.84
C GLN A 200 10.02 2.18 11.21
N ASN A 201 9.37 1.88 12.33
CA ASN A 201 9.27 0.51 12.86
C ASN A 201 8.09 -0.30 12.30
N ASN A 202 6.96 0.33 12.00
CA ASN A 202 5.74 -0.32 11.53
C ASN A 202 5.22 0.45 10.31
N SER A 203 4.45 -0.17 9.44
CA SER A 203 3.90 0.48 8.26
C SER A 203 2.77 1.45 8.63
N ASP A 204 2.66 2.53 7.86
CA ASP A 204 1.47 3.36 7.87
C ASP A 204 0.36 2.65 7.05
N ASP A 205 -0.90 2.80 7.47
CA ASP A 205 -2.02 1.95 7.04
C ASP A 205 -2.66 2.36 5.69
N TYR A 206 -1.82 2.68 4.71
CA TYR A 206 -2.23 3.02 3.34
C TYR A 206 -1.22 2.49 2.32
N PHE A 207 -1.63 2.42 1.06
CA PHE A 207 -0.76 1.97 -0.04
C PHE A 207 -0.03 3.15 -0.70
N HIS A 208 1.25 2.93 -1.04
CA HIS A 208 1.97 3.84 -1.93
C HIS A 208 1.27 3.91 -3.30
N ALA A 209 1.39 5.05 -3.99
CA ALA A 209 0.72 5.23 -5.28
C ALA A 209 1.05 4.15 -6.34
N ILE A 210 2.26 3.57 -6.32
CA ILE A 210 2.61 2.45 -7.21
C ILE A 210 1.88 1.15 -6.87
N SER A 211 1.65 0.89 -5.58
CA SER A 211 0.92 -0.31 -5.13
C SER A 211 -0.56 -0.19 -5.47
N LEU A 212 -1.13 1.01 -5.38
CA LEU A 212 -2.48 1.29 -5.88
C LEU A 212 -2.61 0.98 -7.37
N ASP A 213 -1.67 1.44 -8.20
CA ASP A 213 -1.67 1.13 -9.65
C ASP A 213 -1.66 -0.38 -9.92
N GLU A 214 -0.77 -1.12 -9.25
CA GLU A 214 -0.64 -2.57 -9.45
C GLU A 214 -1.89 -3.33 -9.02
N ILE A 215 -2.39 -3.04 -7.82
CA ILE A 215 -3.58 -3.71 -7.27
C ILE A 215 -4.80 -3.38 -8.13
N GLN A 216 -5.02 -2.12 -8.47
CA GLN A 216 -6.14 -1.71 -9.32
C GLN A 216 -6.08 -2.36 -10.70
N THR A 217 -4.89 -2.46 -11.30
CA THR A 217 -4.69 -3.17 -12.57
C THR A 217 -5.06 -4.64 -12.44
N PHE A 218 -4.67 -5.29 -11.35
CA PHE A 218 -4.95 -6.71 -11.14
C PHE A 218 -6.44 -6.99 -10.87
N ILE A 219 -7.10 -6.21 -10.01
CA ILE A 219 -8.53 -6.41 -9.68
C ILE A 219 -9.47 -6.07 -10.83
N GLN A 220 -9.05 -5.23 -11.78
CA GLN A 220 -9.77 -4.97 -13.04
C GLN A 220 -9.40 -5.95 -14.16
N GLY A 221 -8.40 -6.81 -13.92
CA GLY A 221 -7.90 -7.79 -14.87
C GLY A 221 -7.97 -9.21 -14.32
N GLY A 222 -6.82 -9.73 -13.87
CA GLY A 222 -6.65 -11.14 -13.47
C GLY A 222 -7.51 -11.59 -12.29
N ALA A 223 -7.90 -10.67 -11.41
CA ALA A 223 -8.78 -10.93 -10.27
C ALA A 223 -10.23 -10.41 -10.47
N ASN A 224 -10.64 -10.11 -11.71
CA ASN A 224 -11.97 -9.56 -11.98
C ASN A 224 -13.03 -10.64 -12.31
N SER A 225 -12.65 -11.92 -12.37
CA SER A 225 -13.55 -12.98 -12.87
C SER A 225 -14.40 -13.66 -11.80
N CYS A 226 -14.03 -13.52 -10.53
CA CYS A 226 -14.65 -14.22 -9.42
C CYS A 226 -15.43 -13.37 -8.39
N PRO A 227 -15.12 -12.08 -8.14
CA PRO A 227 -15.82 -11.35 -7.09
C PRO A 227 -17.25 -10.98 -7.49
N ASP A 228 -18.08 -10.76 -6.48
CA ASP A 228 -19.35 -10.05 -6.65
C ASP A 228 -19.09 -8.54 -6.78
N HIS A 229 -19.67 -7.94 -7.82
CA HIS A 229 -19.57 -6.51 -8.10
C HIS A 229 -20.77 -5.77 -7.56
N THR A 230 -20.54 -4.80 -6.66
CA THR A 230 -21.57 -3.90 -6.15
C THR A 230 -21.31 -2.49 -6.64
N ALA A 231 -22.32 -1.89 -7.29
CA ALA A 231 -22.29 -0.48 -7.63
C ALA A 231 -22.41 0.37 -6.36
N THR A 232 -21.40 1.20 -6.12
CA THR A 232 -21.32 2.11 -4.97
C THR A 232 -22.14 3.38 -5.20
N GLY A 233 -22.30 3.77 -6.46
CA GLY A 233 -22.82 5.10 -6.83
C GLY A 233 -21.79 6.22 -6.65
N ASN A 234 -20.57 5.90 -6.23
CA ASN A 234 -19.46 6.82 -6.04
C ASN A 234 -18.75 7.11 -7.38
N THR A 235 -18.25 8.33 -7.53
CA THR A 235 -17.53 8.84 -8.69
C THR A 235 -16.11 9.22 -8.30
N ALA A 236 -15.12 8.80 -9.09
CA ALA A 236 -13.72 9.10 -8.79
C ALA A 236 -13.48 10.62 -8.61
N PRO A 237 -12.65 11.01 -7.63
CA PRO A 237 -12.28 12.41 -7.47
C PRO A 237 -11.40 12.85 -8.64
N VAL A 238 -11.57 14.09 -9.08
CA VAL A 238 -10.77 14.70 -10.15
C VAL A 238 -9.60 15.45 -9.52
N VAL A 239 -8.40 15.28 -10.06
CA VAL A 239 -7.18 15.91 -9.58
C VAL A 239 -6.54 16.74 -10.68
N THR A 240 -6.18 17.97 -10.37
CA THR A 240 -5.46 18.86 -11.29
C THR A 240 -4.23 19.47 -10.63
N ILE A 241 -3.24 19.78 -11.45
CA ILE A 241 -2.00 20.45 -11.06
C ILE A 241 -1.74 21.60 -12.03
N ALA A 242 -1.12 22.68 -11.55
CA ALA A 242 -0.92 23.88 -12.36
C ALA A 242 0.05 23.68 -13.55
N SER A 243 1.03 22.80 -13.39
CA SER A 243 1.98 22.39 -14.43
C SER A 243 2.47 20.98 -14.15
N SER A 244 2.64 20.19 -15.20
CA SER A 244 3.22 18.84 -15.13
C SER A 244 4.76 18.84 -15.05
N SER A 245 5.41 20.01 -15.18
CA SER A 245 6.86 20.12 -15.09
C SER A 245 7.33 21.47 -14.54
N TYR A 246 8.35 21.42 -13.67
CA TYR A 246 8.99 22.61 -13.10
C TYR A 246 10.51 22.49 -13.19
N ASN A 247 11.19 23.62 -13.45
CA ASN A 247 12.64 23.73 -13.32
C ASN A 247 12.98 24.37 -11.98
N VAL A 248 13.84 23.72 -11.21
CA VAL A 248 14.15 24.13 -9.83
C VAL A 248 15.66 24.22 -9.67
N PRO A 249 16.21 25.29 -9.06
CA PRO A 249 17.60 25.28 -8.62
C PRO A 249 17.83 24.17 -7.59
N VAL A 250 18.99 23.53 -7.62
CA VAL A 250 19.39 22.56 -6.58
C VAL A 250 19.33 23.17 -5.17
N SER A 251 19.13 22.32 -4.16
CA SER A 251 19.06 22.72 -2.74
C SER A 251 17.95 23.73 -2.43
N THR A 252 16.89 23.76 -3.23
CA THR A 252 15.77 24.69 -3.03
C THR A 252 14.55 23.96 -2.47
N PRO A 253 13.97 24.43 -1.36
CA PRO A 253 12.68 23.94 -0.87
C PRO A 253 11.54 24.15 -1.88
N ILE A 254 10.63 23.19 -1.95
CA ILE A 254 9.51 23.20 -2.90
C ILE A 254 8.19 22.99 -2.15
N MET A 255 7.13 23.59 -2.66
CA MET A 255 5.77 23.30 -2.26
C MET A 255 5.04 22.69 -3.46
N LEU A 256 4.58 21.45 -3.33
CA LEU A 256 3.72 20.79 -4.30
C LEU A 256 2.27 21.01 -3.89
N THR A 257 1.44 21.50 -4.81
CA THR A 257 0.02 21.76 -4.57
C THR A 257 -0.81 21.23 -5.73
N ALA A 258 -1.88 20.51 -5.42
CA ALA A 258 -2.89 20.08 -6.36
C ALA A 258 -4.23 20.76 -6.04
N GLU A 259 -5.17 20.68 -6.97
CA GLU A 259 -6.58 20.99 -6.72
C GLU A 259 -7.36 19.70 -6.93
N GLY A 260 -8.14 19.30 -5.93
CA GLY A 260 -9.00 18.12 -6.00
C GLY A 260 -10.47 18.52 -5.89
N SER A 261 -11.34 17.83 -6.61
CA SER A 261 -12.79 17.98 -6.49
C SER A 261 -13.45 16.62 -6.52
N ASP A 262 -14.41 16.40 -5.63
CA ASP A 262 -15.22 15.21 -5.58
C ASP A 262 -16.63 15.49 -6.14
N PRO A 263 -17.11 14.74 -7.16
CA PRO A 263 -18.44 14.94 -7.72
C PRO A 263 -19.59 14.66 -6.73
N ASP A 264 -19.37 13.78 -5.75
CA ASP A 264 -20.35 13.33 -4.78
C ASP A 264 -20.32 14.12 -3.47
N GLY A 265 -19.26 14.92 -3.27
CA GLY A 265 -19.09 15.84 -2.15
C GLY A 265 -18.37 15.24 -0.95
N ASP A 266 -17.67 14.11 -1.15
CA ASP A 266 -16.92 13.42 -0.10
C ASP A 266 -15.65 14.16 0.32
N ALA A 267 -15.16 13.85 1.51
CA ALA A 267 -14.04 14.54 2.12
C ALA A 267 -12.69 14.04 1.57
N LEU A 268 -12.07 14.87 0.73
CA LEU A 268 -10.81 14.53 0.09
C LEU A 268 -9.60 14.51 1.04
N THR A 269 -8.71 13.54 0.80
CA THR A 269 -7.35 13.52 1.37
C THR A 269 -6.31 13.34 0.27
N TYR A 270 -5.14 13.94 0.46
CA TYR A 270 -4.07 14.04 -0.53
C TYR A 270 -2.81 13.39 -0.01
N ASN A 271 -2.13 12.68 -0.91
CA ASN A 271 -0.82 12.11 -0.70
C ASN A 271 0.06 12.48 -1.88
N TRP A 272 1.27 12.97 -1.62
CA TRP A 272 2.28 13.21 -2.65
C TRP A 272 3.40 12.20 -2.51
N ASP A 273 3.56 11.32 -3.49
CA ASP A 273 4.56 10.25 -3.49
C ASP A 273 5.62 10.48 -4.57
N GLN A 274 6.86 10.12 -4.27
CA GLN A 274 7.93 10.12 -5.27
C GLN A 274 7.84 8.83 -6.09
N MET A 275 8.03 8.93 -7.40
CA MET A 275 7.84 7.84 -8.37
C MET A 275 9.16 7.50 -9.09
N ASP A 276 10.28 7.56 -8.36
CA ASP A 276 11.62 7.25 -8.87
C ASP A 276 12.13 5.95 -8.23
N ASN A 277 12.38 4.92 -9.04
CA ASN A 277 12.71 3.57 -8.58
C ASN A 277 14.20 3.20 -8.67
N GLU A 278 15.06 4.12 -9.08
CA GLU A 278 16.48 3.79 -9.23
C GLU A 278 17.07 3.44 -7.86
N VAL A 279 18.06 2.54 -7.89
CA VAL A 279 18.81 2.19 -6.67
C VAL A 279 19.66 3.39 -6.26
N ALA A 280 19.53 3.81 -5.01
CA ALA A 280 20.27 4.94 -4.46
C ALA A 280 20.84 4.64 -3.07
N THR A 281 21.74 5.51 -2.59
CA THR A 281 22.26 5.41 -1.22
C THR A 281 21.12 5.65 -0.22
N MET A 282 21.04 4.79 0.80
CA MET A 282 20.06 4.87 1.89
C MET A 282 20.74 4.92 3.27
N PRO A 283 20.35 5.82 4.20
CA PRO A 283 19.38 6.90 4.00
C PRO A 283 19.78 7.86 2.86
N PRO A 284 18.80 8.55 2.23
CA PRO A 284 19.08 9.43 1.10
C PRO A 284 20.15 10.47 1.41
N VAL A 285 20.98 10.79 0.43
CA VAL A 285 21.96 11.88 0.50
C VAL A 285 21.75 12.87 -0.62
N SER A 286 22.09 14.14 -0.40
CA SER A 286 21.80 15.22 -1.36
C SER A 286 22.50 15.04 -2.72
N THR A 287 23.55 14.23 -2.78
CA THR A 287 24.30 13.90 -3.99
C THR A 287 23.72 12.71 -4.77
N ASN A 288 22.64 12.07 -4.30
CA ASN A 288 21.97 11.00 -5.04
C ASN A 288 21.45 11.54 -6.38
N THR A 289 21.87 10.92 -7.48
CA THR A 289 21.47 11.30 -8.85
C THR A 289 20.16 10.68 -9.33
N GLY A 290 19.58 9.75 -8.56
CA GLY A 290 18.33 9.05 -8.84
C GLY A 290 17.74 8.44 -7.56
N GLY A 291 16.66 7.67 -7.70
CA GLY A 291 16.02 6.92 -6.62
C GLY A 291 15.28 7.79 -5.59
N PRO A 292 14.62 7.15 -4.61
CA PRO A 292 13.79 7.87 -3.68
C PRO A 292 14.61 8.68 -2.67
N ALA A 293 14.23 9.93 -2.47
CA ALA A 293 14.83 10.89 -1.54
C ALA A 293 13.83 11.42 -0.51
N PHE A 294 12.54 11.16 -0.73
CA PHE A 294 11.45 11.58 0.13
C PHE A 294 10.58 10.38 0.50
N ARG A 295 10.41 10.13 1.80
CA ARG A 295 9.48 9.11 2.29
C ARG A 295 8.04 9.46 1.93
N SER A 296 7.18 8.44 1.86
CA SER A 296 5.74 8.66 1.85
C SER A 296 5.28 9.23 3.21
N LEU A 297 4.16 9.94 3.19
CA LEU A 297 3.52 10.53 4.37
C LEU A 297 2.02 10.26 4.31
N THR A 298 1.42 10.00 5.47
CA THR A 298 -0.02 9.73 5.61
C THR A 298 -0.87 10.74 4.84
N PRO A 299 -1.92 10.29 4.13
CA PRO A 299 -2.83 11.18 3.43
C PRO A 299 -3.43 12.23 4.38
N THR A 300 -3.49 13.50 3.94
CA THR A 300 -4.04 14.59 4.77
C THR A 300 -5.08 15.41 4.00
N PRO A 301 -5.96 16.16 4.66
CA PRO A 301 -6.88 17.08 3.98
C PRO A 301 -6.16 18.25 3.27
N SER A 302 -4.86 18.46 3.51
CA SER A 302 -4.12 19.53 2.85
C SER A 302 -3.72 19.10 1.43
N PRO A 303 -4.04 19.90 0.39
CA PRO A 303 -3.59 19.61 -0.97
C PRO A 303 -2.09 19.85 -1.17
N THR A 304 -1.41 20.36 -0.15
CA THR A 304 -0.06 20.90 -0.24
C THR A 304 0.95 20.07 0.56
N ARG A 305 2.02 19.61 -0.10
CA ARG A 305 3.19 19.00 0.53
C ARG A 305 4.42 19.92 0.39
N TYR A 306 5.09 20.19 1.51
CA TYR A 306 6.38 20.87 1.54
C TYR A 306 7.52 19.86 1.44
N LEU A 307 8.55 20.19 0.66
CA LEU A 307 9.75 19.37 0.44
C LEU A 307 11.00 20.17 0.84
N PRO A 308 11.67 19.84 1.97
CA PRO A 308 11.20 18.94 3.03
C PRO A 308 10.03 19.54 3.83
N ASN A 309 9.54 18.83 4.85
CA ASN A 309 8.49 19.34 5.72
C ASN A 309 8.76 20.78 6.24
N ILE A 310 7.68 21.54 6.48
CA ILE A 310 7.75 22.98 6.77
C ILE A 310 8.58 23.31 8.02
N ASN A 311 8.57 22.45 9.04
CA ASN A 311 9.36 22.65 10.25
C ASN A 311 10.86 22.59 9.94
N ALA A 312 11.27 21.68 9.06
CA ALA A 312 12.65 21.58 8.62
C ALA A 312 13.10 22.80 7.80
N ILE A 313 12.21 23.32 6.94
CA ILE A 313 12.45 24.56 6.19
C ILE A 313 12.66 25.74 7.15
N ILE A 314 11.75 25.94 8.10
CA ILE A 314 11.82 27.03 9.08
C ILE A 314 13.11 26.97 9.91
N ASN A 315 13.52 25.77 10.31
CA ASN A 315 14.69 25.56 11.16
C ASN A 315 16.01 25.41 10.37
N GLY A 316 15.97 25.43 9.03
CA GLY A 316 17.16 25.24 8.19
C GLY A 316 17.83 23.87 8.36
N THR A 317 17.05 22.82 8.64
CA THR A 317 17.55 21.46 8.87
C THR A 317 17.22 20.54 7.70
N THR A 318 18.02 19.49 7.49
CA THR A 318 17.74 18.43 6.50
C THR A 318 17.26 17.16 7.21
N PRO A 319 15.99 16.76 7.07
CA PRO A 319 15.50 15.50 7.60
C PRO A 319 16.19 14.30 6.95
N THR A 320 16.34 13.20 7.68
CA THR A 320 16.99 11.97 7.20
C THR A 320 16.32 11.34 5.98
N TRP A 321 14.99 11.46 5.88
CA TRP A 321 14.16 10.80 4.85
C TRP A 321 13.45 11.78 3.92
N GLU A 322 13.82 13.05 3.95
CA GLU A 322 13.30 14.10 3.06
C GLU A 322 14.46 15.00 2.65
N VAL A 323 15.21 14.57 1.64
CA VAL A 323 16.51 15.18 1.28
C VAL A 323 16.42 15.89 -0.07
N LEU A 324 16.62 17.21 -0.04
CA LEU A 324 16.75 18.01 -1.26
C LEU A 324 18.02 17.67 -2.03
N PRO A 325 17.97 17.62 -3.36
CA PRO A 325 19.14 17.31 -4.16
C PRO A 325 20.06 18.52 -4.29
N SER A 326 21.36 18.30 -4.10
CA SER A 326 22.43 19.26 -4.36
C SER A 326 23.08 19.09 -5.73
N VAL A 327 22.52 18.21 -6.57
CA VAL A 327 22.99 17.86 -7.92
C VAL A 327 21.86 17.97 -8.92
N THR A 328 22.21 18.15 -10.20
CA THR A 328 21.23 18.10 -11.29
C THR A 328 20.60 16.70 -11.33
N ARG A 329 19.27 16.64 -11.23
CA ARG A 329 18.49 15.41 -11.39
C ARG A 329 17.03 15.70 -11.65
N THR A 330 16.33 14.72 -12.17
CA THR A 330 14.88 14.73 -12.27
C THR A 330 14.30 13.96 -11.07
N MET A 331 13.14 14.40 -10.60
CA MET A 331 12.31 13.65 -9.66
C MET A 331 10.89 13.61 -10.17
N ASN A 332 10.31 12.43 -10.23
CA ASN A 332 8.93 12.21 -10.63
C ASN A 332 8.05 12.12 -9.39
N TRP A 333 6.88 12.76 -9.44
CA TRP A 333 5.96 12.84 -8.33
C TRP A 333 4.54 12.55 -8.79
N ARG A 334 3.78 11.89 -7.91
CA ARG A 334 2.34 11.68 -8.07
C ARG A 334 1.60 12.27 -6.89
N CYS A 335 0.56 13.04 -7.17
CA CYS A 335 -0.49 13.34 -6.21
C CYS A 335 -1.58 12.28 -6.34
N THR A 336 -1.86 11.54 -5.27
CA THR A 336 -3.04 10.67 -5.16
C THR A 336 -4.05 11.34 -4.25
N VAL A 337 -5.28 11.50 -4.74
CA VAL A 337 -6.41 11.99 -3.98
C VAL A 337 -7.36 10.84 -3.71
N ARG A 338 -7.73 10.66 -2.44
CA ARG A 338 -8.73 9.69 -1.98
C ARG A 338 -10.00 10.44 -1.61
N ASP A 339 -11.14 9.99 -2.10
CA ASP A 339 -12.45 10.56 -1.76
C ASP A 339 -12.92 10.20 -0.35
N ASN A 340 -12.46 9.06 0.19
CA ASN A 340 -12.93 8.47 1.44
C ASN A 340 -14.44 8.20 1.46
N ALA A 341 -15.04 7.92 0.30
CA ALA A 341 -16.46 7.63 0.18
C ALA A 341 -16.85 6.43 1.08
N PRO A 342 -17.93 6.52 1.87
CA PRO A 342 -18.41 5.40 2.68
C PRO A 342 -18.80 4.19 1.82
N GLY A 343 -18.36 3.00 2.21
CA GLY A 343 -18.70 1.73 1.57
C GLY A 343 -17.74 1.29 0.45
N ALA A 344 -17.09 2.22 -0.26
CA ALA A 344 -15.89 1.95 -1.06
C ALA A 344 -15.30 3.28 -1.57
N GLY A 345 -14.05 3.53 -1.21
CA GLY A 345 -13.32 4.71 -1.68
C GLY A 345 -12.83 4.55 -3.12
N CYS A 346 -12.63 5.68 -3.77
CA CYS A 346 -12.01 5.78 -5.09
C CYS A 346 -10.84 6.77 -5.05
N THR A 347 -9.96 6.63 -6.04
CA THR A 347 -8.77 7.47 -6.13
C THR A 347 -8.67 8.15 -7.49
N GLY A 348 -8.17 9.38 -7.47
CA GLY A 348 -7.74 10.13 -8.65
C GLY A 348 -6.27 10.51 -8.50
N ASN A 349 -5.55 10.68 -9.60
CA ASN A 349 -4.16 11.08 -9.53
C ASN A 349 -3.71 12.03 -10.64
N ALA A 350 -2.63 12.76 -10.33
CA ALA A 350 -1.95 13.65 -11.27
C ALA A 350 -0.43 13.57 -11.06
N ASP A 351 0.29 13.45 -12.17
CA ASP A 351 1.75 13.31 -12.18
C ASP A 351 2.45 14.63 -12.54
N LEU A 352 3.56 14.94 -11.86
CA LEU A 352 4.44 16.04 -12.21
C LEU A 352 5.92 15.67 -12.13
N THR A 353 6.75 16.46 -12.79
CA THR A 353 8.20 16.29 -12.85
C THR A 353 8.91 17.52 -12.31
N LEU A 354 9.85 17.34 -11.39
CA LEU A 354 10.74 18.38 -10.90
C LEU A 354 12.13 18.18 -11.50
N ASN A 355 12.58 19.15 -12.30
CA ASN A 355 13.90 19.15 -12.93
C ASN A 355 14.85 20.05 -12.14
N PHE A 356 15.65 19.44 -11.27
CA PHE A 356 16.65 20.16 -10.50
C PHE A 356 17.88 20.45 -11.36
N SER A 357 18.35 21.69 -11.33
CA SER A 357 19.51 22.13 -12.10
C SER A 357 20.50 22.92 -11.25
N ALA A 358 21.77 22.52 -11.30
CA ALA A 358 22.87 23.27 -10.69
C ALA A 358 23.24 24.56 -11.46
N THR A 359 22.72 24.73 -12.69
CA THR A 359 22.96 25.92 -13.52
C THR A 359 21.76 26.87 -13.53
N ALA A 360 20.62 26.46 -12.99
CA ALA A 360 19.54 27.38 -12.65
C ALA A 360 20.04 28.24 -11.48
N GLY A 361 20.28 29.53 -11.72
CA GLY A 361 20.66 30.46 -10.64
C GLY A 361 19.63 30.45 -9.50
N PRO A 362 19.96 30.99 -8.32
CA PRO A 362 19.03 30.99 -7.18
C PRO A 362 17.71 31.67 -7.56
N PHE A 363 16.61 31.30 -6.90
CA PHE A 363 15.40 32.12 -7.00
C PHE A 363 15.71 33.54 -6.55
N LEU A 364 15.50 34.49 -7.44
CA LEU A 364 15.66 35.90 -7.16
C LEU A 364 14.35 36.42 -6.58
N VAL A 365 14.39 36.93 -5.34
CA VAL A 365 13.30 37.74 -4.80
C VAL A 365 13.34 39.08 -5.52
N THR A 366 12.48 39.25 -6.52
CA THR A 366 12.50 40.46 -7.37
C THR A 366 11.74 41.62 -6.77
N GLN A 367 10.88 41.38 -5.76
CA GLN A 367 10.26 42.41 -4.91
C GLN A 367 9.98 41.84 -3.50
N PRO A 368 10.23 42.61 -2.42
CA PRO A 368 9.76 42.25 -1.08
C PRO A 368 8.24 42.42 -0.96
N ASN A 369 7.63 41.62 -0.07
CA ASN A 369 6.20 41.71 0.28
C ASN A 369 5.87 43.00 1.03
#